data_AF-A0A135VZ46-F1
#
_entry.id   AF-A0A135VZ46-F1
#
_cell.length_a   1.000
_cell.length_b   1.000
_cell.length_c   1.000
_cell.angle_alpha   90.00
_cell.angle_beta   90.00
_cell.angle_gamma   90.00
#
_symmetry.space_group_name_H-M   'P 1'
#
loop_
_entity.id
_entity.type
_entity.pdbx_description
1 polymer ?
#
loop_
_entity_poly.entity_id
_entity_poly.type
_entity_poly.pdbx_seq_one_letter_code
_entity_poly.pdbx_strand_id
1 'polypeptide(L)'
;MISEKVATTFADVVNPDEGREVDPFVDPQLVRLVAVNLELAVRNLIGSNTPPECLTLSADIGTHRIVAMPTENGDVRVLLFE
;
A
#
# COMPACT_ATOMS: atom_id res chain seq x y z
N MET A 1 -20.68 -24.35 3.18
CA MET A 1 -19.62 -23.36 3.49
C MET A 1 -18.51 -23.57 2.49
N ILE A 2 -18.37 -22.67 1.52
CA ILE A 2 -17.22 -22.68 0.62
C ILE A 2 -16.10 -21.97 1.41
N SER A 3 -15.15 -22.75 1.93
CA SER A 3 -13.88 -22.20 2.39
C SER A 3 -13.02 -22.02 1.15
N GLU A 4 -13.19 -20.89 0.47
CA GLU A 4 -12.19 -20.45 -0.50
C GLU A 4 -10.92 -20.15 0.31
N LYS A 5 -9.94 -21.06 0.21
CA LYS A 5 -8.59 -20.79 0.71
C LYS A 5 -8.11 -19.55 -0.03
N VAL A 6 -7.89 -18.46 0.70
CA VAL A 6 -7.24 -17.26 0.17
C VAL A 6 -5.92 -17.71 -0.46
N ALA A 7 -5.84 -17.64 -1.79
CA ALA A 7 -4.61 -17.87 -2.50
C ALA A 7 -3.67 -16.72 -2.14
N THR A 8 -2.74 -16.97 -1.22
CA THR A 8 -1.65 -16.03 -0.94
C THR A 8 -0.66 -16.13 -2.09
N THR A 9 -0.96 -15.42 -3.17
CA THR A 9 -0.04 -15.27 -4.29
C THR A 9 1.15 -14.45 -3.80
N PHE A 10 2.22 -15.11 -3.34
CA PHE A 10 3.50 -14.48 -2.98
C PHE A 10 4.26 -13.91 -4.19
N ALA A 11 3.65 -13.87 -5.37
CA ALA A 11 4.34 -13.58 -6.63
C ALA A 11 4.58 -12.09 -6.89
N ASP A 12 3.91 -11.19 -6.17
CA ASP A 12 4.06 -9.74 -6.32
C ASP A 12 4.63 -9.13 -5.02
N VAL A 13 5.80 -9.62 -4.57
CA VAL A 13 6.58 -8.83 -3.62
C VAL A 13 7.03 -7.60 -4.37
N VAL A 14 6.25 -6.53 -4.21
CA VAL A 14 6.49 -5.22 -4.81
C VAL A 14 7.91 -4.81 -4.46
N ASN A 15 8.77 -4.72 -5.47
CA ASN A 15 10.12 -4.22 -5.28
C ASN A 15 10.02 -2.70 -5.03
N PRO A 16 10.36 -2.19 -3.82
CA PRO A 16 10.22 -0.78 -3.50
C PRO A 16 11.06 0.13 -4.42
N ASP A 17 12.06 -0.43 -5.08
CA ASP A 17 12.97 0.28 -6.00
C ASP A 17 12.33 0.63 -7.34
N GLU A 18 11.21 0.01 -7.70
CA GLU A 18 10.52 0.22 -8.98
C GLU A 18 9.39 1.24 -8.89
N GLY A 19 8.96 1.60 -7.68
CA GLY A 19 7.86 2.52 -7.43
C GLY A 19 8.32 3.95 -7.17
N ARG A 20 7.53 4.93 -7.61
CA ARG A 20 7.73 6.35 -7.22
C ARG A 20 6.77 6.78 -6.13
N GLU A 21 7.12 7.80 -5.37
CA GLU A 21 6.17 8.38 -4.41
C GLU A 21 5.01 9.08 -5.11
N VAL A 22 3.86 9.05 -4.46
CA VAL A 22 2.66 9.77 -4.92
C VAL A 22 2.88 11.26 -4.66
N ASP A 23 2.76 12.07 -5.71
CA ASP A 23 2.91 13.52 -5.65
C ASP A 23 1.52 14.17 -5.53
N PRO A 24 1.25 14.92 -4.44
CA PRO A 24 -0.06 15.49 -4.17
C PRO A 24 -0.47 16.61 -5.13
N PHE A 25 0.45 17.17 -5.94
CA PHE A 25 0.21 18.30 -6.84
C PHE A 25 0.05 17.89 -8.30
N VAL A 26 0.71 16.81 -8.74
CA VAL A 26 0.68 16.38 -10.15
C VAL A 26 -0.15 15.12 -10.38
N ASP A 27 -0.36 14.28 -9.36
CA ASP A 27 -1.05 13.01 -9.58
C ASP A 27 -2.57 13.15 -9.73
N PRO A 28 -3.20 12.26 -10.51
CA PRO A 28 -4.64 12.22 -10.67
C PRO A 28 -5.35 12.16 -9.31
N GLN A 29 -6.51 12.82 -9.20
CA GLN A 29 -7.26 12.89 -7.95
C GLN A 29 -7.57 11.50 -7.37
N LEU A 30 -7.89 10.52 -8.22
CA LEU A 30 -8.18 9.15 -7.80
C LEU A 30 -6.95 8.49 -7.15
N VAL A 31 -5.77 8.63 -7.76
CA VAL A 31 -4.49 8.11 -7.24
C VAL A 31 -4.22 8.70 -5.86
N ARG A 32 -4.31 10.03 -5.74
CA ARG A 32 -4.09 10.74 -4.47
C ARG A 32 -5.07 10.31 -3.39
N LEU A 33 -6.36 10.16 -3.71
CA LEU A 33 -7.37 9.75 -2.75
C LEU A 33 -7.10 8.32 -2.25
N VAL A 34 -6.75 7.40 -3.15
CA VAL A 34 -6.45 6.01 -2.78
C VAL A 34 -5.17 5.94 -1.95
N ALA A 35 -4.15 6.71 -2.31
CA ALA A 35 -2.91 6.82 -1.54
C ALA A 35 -3.17 7.26 -0.09
N VAL A 36 -3.97 8.32 0.12
CA VAL A 36 -4.35 8.79 1.47
C VAL A 36 -5.12 7.72 2.24
N ASN A 37 -6.04 7.00 1.59
CA ASN A 37 -6.79 5.94 2.26
C ASN A 37 -5.89 4.77 2.67
N LEU A 38 -4.96 4.36 1.81
CA LEU A 38 -3.99 3.32 2.14
C LEU A 38 -3.06 3.76 3.27
N GLU A 39 -2.59 5.01 3.24
CA GLU A 39 -1.76 5.56 4.31
C GLU A 39 -2.48 5.51 5.67
N LEU A 40 -3.73 5.99 5.72
CA LEU A 40 -4.56 5.94 6.93
C LEU A 40 -4.81 4.51 7.40
N ALA A 41 -5.06 3.57 6.47
CA ALA A 41 -5.26 2.17 6.80
C ALA A 41 -4.01 1.57 7.44
N VAL A 42 -2.81 1.80 6.88
CA VAL A 42 -1.55 1.36 7.49
C VAL A 42 -1.34 2.00 8.85
N ARG A 43 -1.54 3.31 8.99
CA ARG A 43 -1.43 4.02 10.28
C ARG A 43 -2.37 3.43 11.34
N ASN A 44 -3.59 3.08 10.96
CA ASN A 44 -4.55 2.44 11.86
C ASN A 44 -4.08 1.04 12.30
N LEU A 45 -3.50 0.26 11.38
CA LEU A 45 -2.94 -1.05 11.71
C LEU A 45 -1.73 -0.94 12.65
N ILE A 46 -0.81 0.00 12.39
CA ILE A 46 0.30 0.31 13.31
C ILE A 46 -0.26 0.70 14.69
N GLY A 47 -1.24 1.61 14.74
CA GLY A 47 -1.87 2.05 15.99
C GLY A 47 -2.62 0.95 16.74
N SER A 48 -2.96 -0.15 16.09
CA SER A 48 -3.55 -1.35 16.71
C SER A 48 -2.52 -2.34 17.27
N ASN A 49 -1.23 -1.98 17.31
CA ASN A 49 -0.09 -2.84 17.66
C ASN A 49 0.12 -4.01 16.69
N THR A 50 -0.25 -3.84 15.42
CA THR A 50 0.13 -4.83 14.39
C THR A 50 1.62 -4.67 14.07
N PRO A 51 2.41 -5.76 13.99
CA PRO A 51 3.84 -5.67 13.70
C PRO A 51 4.10 -5.00 12.33
N PRO A 52 4.80 -3.85 12.30
CA PRO A 52 4.98 -3.05 11.09
C PRO A 52 5.77 -3.76 9.99
N GLU A 53 6.68 -4.67 10.35
CA GLU A 53 7.48 -5.47 9.42
C GLU A 53 6.65 -6.41 8.54
N CYS A 54 5.40 -6.67 8.93
CA CYS A 54 4.46 -7.51 8.20
C CYS A 54 3.39 -6.70 7.45
N LEU A 55 3.42 -5.37 7.53
CA LEU A 55 2.37 -4.51 7.00
C LEU A 55 2.73 -3.97 5.62
N THR A 56 2.07 -4.53 4.62
CA THR A 56 2.00 -3.94 3.29
C THR A 56 0.55 -3.99 2.83
N LEU A 57 -0.01 -2.83 2.48
CA LEU A 57 -1.33 -2.75 1.85
C LEU A 57 -1.17 -2.27 0.42
N SER A 58 -1.83 -2.95 -0.52
CA SER A 58 -1.86 -2.54 -1.90
C SER A 58 -3.30 -2.33 -2.39
N ALA A 59 -3.46 -1.45 -3.36
CA ALA A 59 -4.68 -1.28 -4.12
C ALA A 59 -4.36 -1.12 -5.60
N ASP A 60 -5.08 -1.87 -6.43
CA ASP A 60 -5.02 -1.76 -7.88
C ASP A 60 -6.14 -0.83 -8.37
N ILE A 61 -5.78 0.20 -9.13
CA ILE A 61 -6.72 1.18 -9.69
C ILE A 61 -6.43 1.47 -11.17
N GLY A 62 -7.26 0.89 -12.04
CA GLY A 62 -7.04 0.98 -13.48
C GLY A 62 -5.74 0.26 -13.86
N THR A 63 -4.80 0.99 -14.44
CA THR A 63 -3.46 0.49 -14.77
C THR A 63 -2.44 0.67 -13.65
N HIS A 64 -2.78 1.35 -12.55
CA HIS A 64 -1.81 1.65 -11.50
C HIS A 64 -1.97 0.71 -10.32
N ARG A 65 -0.84 0.37 -9.68
CA ARG A 65 -0.80 -0.25 -8.37
C ARG A 65 -0.27 0.75 -7.36
N ILE A 66 -0.96 0.91 -6.23
CA ILE A 66 -0.54 1.77 -5.13
C ILE A 66 -0.24 0.89 -3.93
N VAL A 67 0.89 1.12 -3.28
CA VAL A 67 1.37 0.30 -2.17
C VAL A 67 1.76 1.20 -1.02
N ALA A 68 1.20 0.96 0.16
CA ALA A 68 1.55 1.62 1.39
C ALA A 68 2.23 0.64 2.35
N MET A 69 3.35 1.08 2.94
CA MET A 69 4.14 0.30 3.87
C MET A 69 4.75 1.19 4.97
N PRO A 70 4.95 0.70 6.19
CA PRO A 70 5.72 1.39 7.21
C PRO A 70 7.18 1.56 6.78
N THR A 71 7.78 2.66 7.23
CA THR A 71 9.21 2.93 7.13
C THR A 71 9.92 2.56 8.43
N GLU A 72 11.25 2.52 8.40
CA GLU A 72 12.06 2.29 9.61
C GLU A 72 11.84 3.35 10.70
N ASN A 73 11.38 4.55 10.32
CA ASN A 73 11.11 5.66 11.23
C ASN A 73 9.69 5.61 11.84
N GLY A 74 8.87 4.62 11.46
CA GLY A 74 7.47 4.53 11.90
C GLY A 74 6.48 5.40 11.11
N ASP A 75 6.97 6.15 10.11
CA ASP A 75 6.12 6.82 9.11
C ASP A 75 5.60 5.81 8.09
N VAL A 76 4.62 6.21 7.28
CA VAL A 76 4.09 5.39 6.18
C VAL A 76 4.53 5.98 4.84
N ARG A 77 5.14 5.15 4.00
CA ARG A 77 5.49 5.49 2.62
C ARG A 77 4.44 4.93 1.67
N VAL A 78 4.05 5.72 0.68
CA VAL A 78 3.09 5.30 -0.35
C VAL A 78 3.72 5.43 -1.73
N LEU A 79 3.80 4.29 -2.42
CA LEU A 79 4.42 4.13 -3.73
C LEU A 79 3.37 3.85 -4.80
N LEU A 80 3.58 4.45 -5.96
CA LEU A 80 2.82 4.23 -7.18
C LEU A 80 3.68 3.46 -8.18
N PHE A 81 3.08 2.43 -8.76
CA PHE A 81 3.62 1.58 -9.81
C PHE A 81 2.70 1.68 -11.04
N GLU A 82 3.30 1.75 -12.23
CA GLU A 82 2.60 1.72 -13.52
C GLU A 82 2.43 0.30 -14.06
#